data_AF-A0A6L8W6N8-F1
#
_entry.id   AF-A0A6L8W6N8-F1
#
_cell.length_a   1.000
_cell.length_b   1.000
_cell.length_c   1.000
_cell.angle_alpha   90.00
_cell.angle_beta   90.00
_cell.angle_gamma   90.00
#
_symmetry.space_group_name_H-M   'P 1'
#
loop_
_entity.id
_entity.type
_entity.pdbx_description
1 polymer ?
#
loop_
_entity_poly.entity_id
_entity_poly.type
_entity_poly.pdbx_seq_one_letter_code
_entity_poly.pdbx_strand_id
1 'polypeptide(L)'
;MEGRNMRDNQAEQLLGAINAQRPAVHCLTNTVVQALTANMLLAVGAVPSMSSDIKEVADFTASAKALIINLGTLDWSRIQAIEAAIATAREKNIPWILDPVLIDRAPQRLAYAKELINHRPALIRGNKGEIAALSPETGDLARKTGAVIAVTGVTDLITDGRNEITLSGGHEMMSRVTGVGCAGTALLGAYLAVAPLENRLDAVTAGLSLLKSAGEKAARLSNGPGTFAASLLDEIFQICQSNLQERKEK
;
A
#
# COMPACT_ATOMS: atom_id res chain seq x y z
N MET A 1 1.05 9.60 26.41
CA MET A 1 -0.22 10.14 25.86
C MET A 1 0.04 11.14 24.73
N GLU A 2 1.06 11.99 24.83
CA GLU A 2 1.41 12.99 23.79
C GLU A 2 1.75 12.39 22.40
N GLY A 3 2.49 11.28 22.35
CA GLY A 3 2.85 10.62 21.08
C GLY A 3 1.72 9.84 20.39
N ARG A 4 0.55 9.69 21.01
CA ARG A 4 -0.65 9.12 20.33
C ARG A 4 -1.42 10.24 19.62
N ASN A 5 -1.62 11.35 20.34
CA ASN A 5 -2.31 12.54 19.84
C ASN A 5 -1.63 13.19 18.62
N MET A 6 -0.29 13.22 18.57
CA MET A 6 0.43 13.74 17.39
C MET A 6 0.26 12.88 16.14
N ARG A 7 0.31 11.55 16.29
CA ARG A 7 0.15 10.62 15.16
C ARG A 7 -1.28 10.59 14.65
N ASP A 8 -2.26 10.69 15.55
CA ASP A 8 -3.66 10.80 15.19
C ASP A 8 -3.87 12.07 14.32
N ASN A 9 -3.40 13.24 14.79
CA ASN A 9 -3.47 14.49 14.01
C ASN A 9 -2.77 14.39 12.63
N GLN A 10 -1.62 13.72 12.55
CA GLN A 10 -0.90 13.52 11.29
C GLN A 10 -1.64 12.58 10.33
N ALA A 11 -2.29 11.53 10.83
CA ALA A 11 -3.13 10.64 10.03
C ALA A 11 -4.33 11.40 9.43
N GLU A 12 -4.98 12.28 10.20
CA GLU A 12 -6.05 13.14 9.71
C GLU A 12 -5.55 14.13 8.64
N GLN A 13 -4.35 14.68 8.80
CA GLN A 13 -3.77 15.60 7.83
C GLN A 13 -3.49 14.91 6.49
N LEU A 14 -2.97 13.68 6.52
CA LEU A 14 -2.74 12.89 5.32
C LEU A 14 -4.05 12.54 4.60
N LEU A 15 -5.09 12.15 5.34
CA LEU A 15 -6.42 11.92 4.76
C LEU A 15 -7.02 13.19 4.14
N GLY A 16 -6.89 14.33 4.82
CA GLY A 16 -7.29 15.63 4.27
C GLY A 16 -6.55 15.95 2.96
N ALA A 17 -5.24 15.68 2.91
CA ALA A 17 -4.42 15.88 1.72
C ALA A 17 -4.80 14.94 0.57
N ILE A 18 -5.08 13.66 0.82
CA ILE A 18 -5.55 12.71 -0.21
C ILE A 18 -6.85 13.23 -0.84
N ASN A 19 -7.81 13.64 -0.01
CA ASN A 19 -9.10 14.13 -0.51
C ASN A 19 -8.98 15.45 -1.29
N ALA A 20 -8.13 16.37 -0.84
CA ALA A 20 -7.92 17.64 -1.52
C ALA A 20 -7.16 17.49 -2.85
N GLN A 21 -6.13 16.64 -2.87
CA GLN A 21 -5.25 16.49 -4.04
C GLN A 21 -5.72 15.43 -5.02
N ARG A 22 -6.55 14.48 -4.57
CA ARG A 22 -7.01 13.31 -5.32
C ARG A 22 -5.87 12.64 -6.09
N PRO A 23 -4.82 12.16 -5.40
CA PRO A 23 -3.58 11.73 -6.04
C PRO A 23 -3.83 10.58 -7.03
N ALA A 24 -3.28 10.71 -8.22
CA ALA A 24 -3.24 9.62 -9.18
C ALA A 24 -2.26 8.53 -8.70
N VAL A 25 -2.72 7.28 -8.63
CA VAL A 25 -1.90 6.12 -8.23
C VAL A 25 -1.89 5.13 -9.39
N HIS A 26 -0.71 4.88 -9.94
CA HIS A 26 -0.51 3.93 -11.02
C HIS A 26 -0.24 2.54 -10.46
N CYS A 27 -0.97 1.53 -10.91
CA CYS A 27 -0.94 0.20 -10.34
C CYS A 27 -0.63 -0.87 -11.39
N LEU A 28 0.60 -1.36 -11.37
CA LEU A 28 0.98 -2.62 -12.02
C LEU A 28 0.67 -3.79 -11.07
N THR A 29 -0.63 -4.00 -10.83
CA THR A 29 -1.11 -5.04 -9.91
C THR A 29 -1.36 -6.39 -10.62
N ASN A 30 -1.68 -7.43 -9.84
CA ASN A 30 -2.05 -8.73 -10.39
C ASN A 30 -3.50 -8.75 -10.89
N THR A 31 -3.80 -9.59 -11.88
CA THR A 31 -5.12 -9.59 -12.55
C THR A 31 -6.28 -9.98 -11.64
N VAL A 32 -6.03 -10.73 -10.57
CA VAL A 32 -7.05 -11.20 -9.63
C VAL A 32 -7.65 -10.06 -8.80
N VAL A 33 -6.91 -8.96 -8.62
CA VAL A 33 -7.26 -7.91 -7.65
C VAL A 33 -7.42 -6.52 -8.27
N GLN A 34 -7.34 -6.36 -9.58
CA GLN A 34 -7.41 -5.05 -10.26
C GLN A 34 -8.65 -4.25 -9.86
N ALA A 35 -9.84 -4.85 -9.93
CA ALA A 35 -11.09 -4.19 -9.58
C ALA A 35 -11.14 -3.76 -8.11
N LEU A 36 -10.76 -4.66 -7.18
CA LEU A 36 -10.73 -4.35 -5.75
C LEU A 36 -9.71 -3.25 -5.43
N THR A 37 -8.55 -3.29 -6.07
CA THR A 37 -7.48 -2.28 -5.91
C THR A 37 -7.98 -0.90 -6.36
N ALA A 38 -8.64 -0.82 -7.53
CA ALA A 38 -9.22 0.40 -8.03
C ALA A 38 -10.31 0.95 -7.08
N ASN A 39 -11.23 0.09 -6.64
CA ASN A 39 -12.30 0.48 -5.72
C ASN A 39 -11.78 0.96 -4.37
N MET A 40 -10.72 0.34 -3.85
CA MET A 40 -10.11 0.77 -2.59
C MET A 40 -9.43 2.14 -2.70
N LEU A 41 -8.76 2.41 -3.83
CA LEU A 41 -8.21 3.74 -4.13
C LEU A 41 -9.32 4.80 -4.26
N LEU A 42 -10.43 4.46 -4.93
CA LEU A 42 -11.58 5.36 -5.03
C LEU A 42 -12.22 5.62 -3.66
N ALA A 43 -12.36 4.59 -2.82
CA ALA A 43 -12.94 4.72 -1.48
C ALA A 43 -12.14 5.66 -0.57
N VAL A 44 -10.81 5.69 -0.68
CA VAL A 44 -9.94 6.62 0.07
C VAL A 44 -9.81 8.01 -0.60
N GLY A 45 -10.40 8.22 -1.78
CA GLY A 45 -10.42 9.51 -2.49
C GLY A 45 -9.31 9.71 -3.54
N ALA A 46 -8.49 8.68 -3.79
CA ALA A 46 -7.45 8.68 -4.82
C ALA A 46 -8.00 8.36 -6.22
N VAL A 47 -7.15 8.46 -7.25
CA VAL A 47 -7.51 8.16 -8.65
C VAL A 47 -6.66 6.99 -9.16
N PRO A 48 -7.24 5.79 -9.38
CA PRO A 48 -6.50 4.62 -9.85
C PRO A 48 -6.22 4.67 -11.36
N SER A 49 -5.08 4.13 -11.78
CA SER A 49 -4.84 3.68 -13.15
C SER A 49 -4.18 2.29 -13.14
N MET A 50 -4.53 1.44 -14.10
CA MET A 50 -4.10 0.02 -14.15
C MET A 50 -3.40 -0.33 -15.46
N SER A 51 -2.95 0.67 -16.23
CA SER A 51 -2.33 0.43 -17.53
C SER A 51 -1.00 -0.32 -17.38
N SER A 52 -0.81 -1.36 -18.18
CA SER A 52 0.42 -2.16 -18.16
C SER A 52 0.99 -2.39 -19.55
N ASP A 53 0.45 -1.73 -20.58
CA ASP A 53 0.98 -1.85 -21.94
C ASP A 53 2.30 -1.09 -22.03
N ILE A 54 3.34 -1.76 -22.51
CA ILE A 54 4.69 -1.23 -22.61
C ILE A 54 4.78 0.09 -23.41
N LYS A 55 3.81 0.33 -24.31
CA LYS A 55 3.76 1.53 -25.15
C LYS A 55 3.27 2.78 -24.42
N GLU A 56 2.56 2.64 -23.30
CA GLU A 56 1.94 3.76 -22.57
C GLU A 56 2.25 3.74 -21.06
N VAL A 57 2.81 2.65 -20.52
CA VAL A 57 3.09 2.50 -19.08
C VAL A 57 3.95 3.64 -18.51
N ALA A 58 4.87 4.18 -19.31
CA ALA A 58 5.69 5.31 -18.93
C ALA A 58 4.86 6.59 -18.77
N ASP A 59 3.91 6.87 -19.67
CA ASP A 59 3.06 8.06 -19.61
C ASP A 59 2.11 8.03 -18.40
N PHE A 60 1.52 6.87 -18.14
CA PHE A 60 0.70 6.66 -16.93
C PHE A 60 1.53 6.80 -15.66
N THR A 61 2.76 6.29 -15.65
CA THR A 61 3.65 6.47 -14.50
C THR A 61 4.05 7.93 -14.32
N ALA A 62 4.43 8.63 -15.40
CA ALA A 62 4.89 10.01 -15.36
C ALA A 62 3.84 10.99 -14.84
N SER A 63 2.55 10.68 -15.02
CA SER A 63 1.43 11.49 -14.52
C SER A 63 0.98 11.12 -13.10
N ALA A 64 1.45 9.99 -12.56
CA ALA A 64 1.08 9.52 -11.23
C ALA A 64 1.83 10.24 -10.09
N LYS A 65 1.31 10.08 -8.87
CA LYS A 65 1.91 10.53 -7.61
C LYS A 65 2.47 9.38 -6.78
N ALA A 66 2.09 8.14 -7.09
CA ALA A 66 2.71 6.93 -6.58
C ALA A 66 2.57 5.79 -7.60
N LEU A 67 3.49 4.82 -7.54
CA LEU A 67 3.50 3.62 -8.37
C LEU A 67 3.42 2.36 -7.50
N ILE A 68 2.54 1.42 -7.83
CA ILE A 68 2.41 0.12 -7.17
C ILE A 68 2.93 -0.96 -8.10
N ILE A 69 3.89 -1.75 -7.62
CA ILE A 69 4.41 -2.95 -8.29
C ILE A 69 4.02 -4.18 -7.46
N ASN A 70 3.12 -5.00 -7.98
CA ASN A 70 2.73 -6.27 -7.36
C ASN A 70 3.22 -7.45 -8.18
N LEU A 71 3.90 -8.41 -7.55
CA LEU A 71 4.50 -9.56 -8.25
C LEU A 71 3.56 -10.77 -8.39
N GLY A 72 2.29 -10.65 -7.99
CA GLY A 72 1.27 -11.66 -8.26
C GLY A 72 1.00 -11.75 -9.76
N THR A 73 0.65 -12.94 -10.28
CA THR A 73 0.41 -13.19 -11.73
C THR A 73 1.49 -12.58 -12.64
N LEU A 74 2.77 -12.71 -12.26
CA LEU A 74 3.90 -12.18 -13.03
C LEU A 74 4.11 -12.99 -14.33
N ASP A 75 4.31 -12.29 -15.43
CA ASP A 75 4.69 -12.81 -16.73
C ASP A 75 5.74 -11.88 -17.37
N TRP A 76 6.19 -12.22 -18.58
CA TRP A 76 7.26 -11.49 -19.25
C TRP A 76 6.86 -10.09 -19.71
N SER A 77 5.63 -9.91 -20.22
CA SER A 77 5.14 -8.58 -20.63
C SER A 77 5.04 -7.63 -19.44
N ARG A 78 4.60 -8.14 -18.28
CA ARG A 78 4.58 -7.35 -17.05
C ARG A 78 5.97 -7.01 -16.54
N ILE A 79 6.97 -7.89 -16.67
CA ILE A 79 8.36 -7.55 -16.32
C ILE A 79 8.82 -6.32 -17.10
N GLN A 80 8.64 -6.30 -18.43
CA GLN A 80 9.02 -5.15 -19.26
C GLN A 80 8.30 -3.86 -18.83
N ALA A 81 6.99 -3.97 -18.54
CA ALA A 81 6.20 -2.82 -18.08
C ALA A 81 6.67 -2.31 -16.71
N ILE A 82 6.99 -3.22 -15.78
CA ILE A 82 7.51 -2.89 -14.44
C ILE A 82 8.86 -2.17 -14.56
N GLU A 83 9.77 -2.66 -15.39
CA GLU A 83 11.08 -2.03 -15.60
C GLU A 83 10.95 -0.60 -16.16
N ALA A 84 10.10 -0.41 -17.18
CA ALA A 84 9.83 0.90 -17.75
C ALA A 84 9.16 1.86 -16.74
N ALA A 85 8.21 1.36 -15.95
CA ALA A 85 7.56 2.13 -14.91
C ALA A 85 8.54 2.54 -13.79
N ILE A 86 9.38 1.64 -13.31
CA ILE A 86 10.39 1.95 -12.28
C ILE A 86 11.41 2.96 -12.81
N ALA A 87 11.86 2.82 -14.06
CA ALA A 87 12.75 3.81 -14.69
C ALA A 87 12.11 5.20 -14.69
N THR A 88 10.85 5.29 -15.12
CA THR A 88 10.08 6.55 -15.14
C THR A 88 9.87 7.11 -13.74
N ALA A 89 9.49 6.27 -12.77
CA ALA A 89 9.27 6.69 -11.39
C ALA A 89 10.55 7.27 -10.77
N ARG A 90 11.72 6.68 -11.06
CA ARG A 90 13.01 7.19 -10.60
C ARG A 90 13.35 8.53 -11.23
N GLU A 91 13.15 8.68 -12.54
CA GLU A 91 13.41 9.95 -13.24
C GLU A 91 12.54 11.08 -12.67
N LYS A 92 11.27 10.79 -12.36
CA LYS A 92 10.28 11.77 -11.89
C LYS A 92 10.20 11.90 -10.36
N ASN A 93 11.04 11.18 -9.62
CA ASN A 93 11.02 11.10 -8.14
C ASN A 93 9.66 10.65 -7.57
N ILE A 94 8.96 9.77 -8.27
CA ILE A 94 7.68 9.20 -7.85
C ILE A 94 7.96 8.06 -6.85
N PRO A 95 7.38 8.08 -5.64
CA PRO A 95 7.52 6.97 -4.71
C PRO A 95 6.85 5.72 -5.29
N TRP A 96 7.60 4.61 -5.31
CA TRP A 96 7.07 3.33 -5.78
C TRP A 96 7.12 2.27 -4.68
N ILE A 97 6.15 1.36 -4.70
CA ILE A 97 5.93 0.35 -3.67
C ILE A 97 6.11 -1.03 -4.28
N LEU A 98 6.83 -1.91 -3.56
CA LEU A 98 6.95 -3.31 -3.90
C LEU A 98 6.04 -4.18 -3.01
N ASP A 99 5.16 -4.94 -3.66
CA ASP A 99 4.35 -6.01 -3.07
C ASP A 99 4.82 -7.36 -3.63
N PRO A 100 5.75 -8.05 -2.95
CA PRO A 100 6.42 -9.23 -3.46
C PRO A 100 5.59 -10.50 -3.25
N VAL A 101 4.35 -10.50 -3.77
CA VAL A 101 3.38 -11.58 -3.56
C VAL A 101 3.93 -12.97 -3.91
N LEU A 102 3.91 -13.85 -2.93
CA LEU A 102 4.28 -15.27 -2.99
C LEU A 102 5.73 -15.56 -3.42
N ILE A 103 6.67 -14.63 -3.18
CA ILE A 103 8.09 -14.87 -3.47
C ILE A 103 8.68 -16.01 -2.62
N ASP A 104 8.11 -16.28 -1.45
CA ASP A 104 8.48 -17.37 -0.53
C ASP A 104 8.22 -18.77 -1.14
N ARG A 105 7.47 -18.85 -2.24
CA ARG A 105 7.08 -20.11 -2.90
C ARG A 105 7.49 -20.17 -4.37
N ALA A 106 8.09 -19.11 -4.91
CA ALA A 106 8.40 -18.99 -6.32
C ALA A 106 9.82 -18.45 -6.52
N PRO A 107 10.83 -19.32 -6.68
CA PRO A 107 12.25 -18.92 -6.76
C PRO A 107 12.54 -17.87 -7.83
N GLN A 108 11.87 -17.94 -8.99
CA GLN A 108 12.02 -16.94 -10.05
C GLN A 108 11.48 -15.57 -9.64
N ARG A 109 10.33 -15.51 -8.96
CA ARG A 109 9.78 -14.26 -8.43
C ARG A 109 10.66 -13.70 -7.31
N LEU A 110 11.24 -14.57 -6.48
CA LEU A 110 12.21 -14.15 -5.45
C LEU A 110 13.46 -13.53 -6.06
N ALA A 111 14.02 -14.15 -7.11
CA ALA A 111 15.19 -13.62 -7.81
C ALA A 111 14.89 -12.21 -8.36
N TYR A 112 13.77 -12.07 -9.06
CA TYR A 112 13.35 -10.77 -9.59
C TYR A 112 13.07 -9.73 -8.48
N ALA A 113 12.38 -10.13 -7.39
CA ALA A 113 12.16 -9.24 -6.26
C ALA A 113 13.48 -8.74 -5.63
N LYS A 114 14.51 -9.60 -5.55
CA LYS A 114 15.85 -9.23 -5.08
C LYS A 114 16.56 -8.26 -6.01
N GLU A 115 16.27 -8.29 -7.31
CA GLU A 115 16.75 -7.26 -8.25
C GLU A 115 16.00 -5.94 -8.00
N LEU A 116 14.67 -5.99 -7.90
CA LEU A 116 13.81 -4.83 -7.72
C LEU A 116 14.14 -4.00 -6.48
N ILE A 117 14.48 -4.63 -5.36
CA ILE A 117 14.83 -3.88 -4.13
C ILE A 117 16.07 -2.98 -4.30
N ASN A 118 16.96 -3.28 -5.26
CA ASN A 118 18.12 -2.43 -5.56
C ASN A 118 17.73 -1.11 -6.24
N HIS A 119 16.52 -1.02 -6.78
CA HIS A 119 15.96 0.21 -7.35
C HIS A 119 15.30 1.13 -6.30
N ARG A 120 15.56 0.89 -5.01
CA ARG A 120 15.16 1.73 -3.86
C ARG A 120 13.66 2.06 -3.83
N PRO A 121 12.78 1.06 -3.63
CA PRO A 121 11.37 1.33 -3.39
C PRO A 121 11.19 2.24 -2.18
N ALA A 122 10.13 3.04 -2.18
CA ALA A 122 9.73 3.84 -1.02
C ALA A 122 9.16 2.97 0.11
N LEU A 123 8.53 1.86 -0.25
CA LEU A 123 7.94 0.89 0.67
C LEU A 123 8.06 -0.52 0.09
N ILE A 124 8.39 -1.49 0.95
CA ILE A 124 8.24 -2.92 0.68
C ILE A 124 7.23 -3.46 1.68
N ARG A 125 6.11 -4.01 1.18
CA ARG A 125 5.04 -4.53 2.02
C ARG A 125 4.74 -5.96 1.67
N GLY A 126 4.79 -6.85 2.66
CA GLY A 126 4.54 -8.28 2.48
C GLY A 126 4.23 -8.96 3.81
N ASN A 127 3.86 -10.22 3.76
CA ASN A 127 3.71 -11.04 4.96
C ASN A 127 5.08 -11.48 5.51
N LYS A 128 5.09 -12.09 6.70
CA LYS A 128 6.33 -12.55 7.36
C LYS A 128 7.20 -13.46 6.49
N GLY A 129 6.58 -14.39 5.74
CA GLY A 129 7.30 -15.32 4.87
C GLY A 129 7.93 -14.62 3.67
N GLU A 130 7.21 -13.72 3.03
CA GLU A 130 7.69 -12.94 1.88
C GLU A 130 8.86 -12.03 2.28
N ILE A 131 8.74 -11.30 3.39
CA ILE A 131 9.82 -10.42 3.86
C ILE A 131 11.05 -11.22 4.32
N ALA A 132 10.84 -12.35 5.01
CA ALA A 132 11.94 -13.24 5.40
C ALA A 132 12.69 -13.84 4.20
N ALA A 133 12.00 -14.04 3.05
CA ALA A 133 12.65 -14.50 1.82
C ALA A 133 13.57 -13.43 1.20
N LEU A 134 13.26 -12.14 1.38
CA LEU A 134 14.11 -11.03 0.93
C LEU A 134 15.31 -10.81 1.87
N SER A 135 15.07 -10.82 3.18
CA SER A 135 16.08 -10.60 4.20
C SER A 135 15.69 -11.29 5.51
N PRO A 136 16.63 -11.96 6.22
CA PRO A 136 16.36 -12.55 7.53
C PRO A 136 15.95 -11.51 8.59
N GLU A 137 16.52 -10.30 8.48
CA GLU A 137 16.26 -9.20 9.41
C GLU A 137 15.55 -8.04 8.69
N THR A 138 14.38 -7.65 9.21
CA THR A 138 13.53 -6.60 8.64
C THR A 138 14.20 -5.22 8.68
N GLY A 139 14.79 -4.84 9.82
CA GLY A 139 15.46 -3.55 9.96
C GLY A 139 16.68 -3.41 9.04
N ASP A 140 17.36 -4.52 8.77
CA ASP A 140 18.47 -4.61 7.82
C ASP A 140 18.02 -4.39 6.38
N LEU A 141 16.87 -4.97 6.00
CA LEU A 141 16.26 -4.72 4.69
C LEU A 141 15.91 -3.24 4.51
N ALA A 142 15.33 -2.62 5.55
CA ALA A 142 14.99 -1.21 5.55
C ALA A 142 16.24 -0.33 5.36
N ARG A 143 17.30 -0.56 6.13
CA ARG A 143 18.57 0.18 6.02
C ARG A 143 19.25 0.00 4.65
N LYS A 144 19.27 -1.22 4.11
CA LYS A 144 19.91 -1.52 2.82
C LYS A 144 19.19 -0.87 1.65
N THR A 145 17.86 -0.86 1.67
CA THR A 145 17.04 -0.36 0.57
C THR A 145 16.69 1.12 0.69
N GLY A 146 16.72 1.67 1.92
CA GLY A 146 16.16 2.98 2.26
C GLY A 146 14.63 3.01 2.26
N ALA A 147 13.97 1.85 2.13
CA ALA A 147 12.51 1.73 2.13
C ALA A 147 11.97 1.65 3.56
N VAL A 148 10.72 2.09 3.73
CA VAL A 148 9.91 1.60 4.85
C VAL A 148 9.54 0.14 4.57
N ILE A 149 9.64 -0.73 5.58
CA ILE A 149 9.23 -2.12 5.48
C ILE A 149 7.98 -2.34 6.33
N ALA A 150 6.93 -2.88 5.73
CA ALA A 150 5.70 -3.25 6.41
C ALA A 150 5.49 -4.76 6.34
N VAL A 151 5.64 -5.43 7.48
CA VAL A 151 5.37 -6.86 7.64
C VAL A 151 3.95 -7.02 8.18
N THR A 152 3.03 -7.48 7.34
CA THR A 152 1.61 -7.58 7.73
C THR A 152 1.25 -8.95 8.32
N GLY A 153 0.33 -8.94 9.29
CA GLY A 153 -0.18 -10.13 9.99
C GLY A 153 -1.28 -9.78 10.99
N VAL A 154 -1.46 -10.63 12.01
CA VAL A 154 -2.35 -10.32 13.15
C VAL A 154 -1.90 -9.01 13.84
N THR A 155 -0.60 -8.91 14.07
CA THR A 155 0.08 -7.67 14.44
C THR A 155 1.03 -7.32 13.30
N ASP A 156 0.87 -6.11 12.75
CA ASP A 156 1.75 -5.59 11.72
C ASP A 156 2.99 -4.99 12.38
N LEU A 157 4.11 -5.07 11.68
CA LEU A 157 5.39 -4.46 12.05
C LEU A 157 5.79 -3.48 10.93
N ILE A 158 6.03 -2.23 11.27
CA ILE A 158 6.45 -1.19 10.34
C ILE A 158 7.78 -0.60 10.82
N THR A 159 8.78 -0.53 9.95
CA THR A 159 10.10 0.02 10.30
C THR A 159 10.77 0.74 9.13
N ASP A 160 11.50 1.81 9.41
CA ASP A 160 12.44 2.48 8.49
C ASP A 160 13.90 2.04 8.73
N GLY A 161 14.11 1.03 9.57
CA GLY A 161 15.42 0.51 9.98
C GLY A 161 16.04 1.23 11.18
N ARG A 162 15.39 2.28 11.69
CA ARG A 162 15.78 3.02 12.91
C ARG A 162 14.67 3.00 13.96
N ASN A 163 13.45 3.24 13.52
CA ASN A 163 12.24 3.24 14.31
C ASN A 163 11.41 2.00 13.99
N GLU A 164 10.66 1.54 14.98
CA GLU A 164 9.78 0.38 14.86
C GLU A 164 8.42 0.69 15.45
N ILE A 165 7.36 0.39 14.70
CA ILE A 165 5.97 0.56 15.11
C ILE A 165 5.25 -0.76 14.93
N THR A 166 4.57 -1.21 15.98
CA THR A 166 3.67 -2.36 15.91
C THR A 166 2.21 -1.91 15.91
N LEU A 167 1.40 -2.55 15.09
CA LEU A 167 -0.01 -2.22 14.91
C LEU A 167 -0.88 -3.47 14.98
N SER A 168 -1.67 -3.55 16.04
CA SER A 168 -2.68 -4.60 16.21
C SER A 168 -4.03 -4.13 15.68
N GLY A 169 -4.92 -5.11 15.43
CA GLY A 169 -6.27 -4.87 14.95
C GLY A 169 -6.52 -5.48 13.57
N GLY A 170 -7.66 -5.15 13.00
CA GLY A 170 -8.20 -5.82 11.82
C GLY A 170 -9.04 -7.03 12.20
N HIS A 171 -9.45 -7.81 11.21
CA HIS A 171 -10.32 -8.96 11.43
C HIS A 171 -9.90 -10.15 10.56
N GLU A 172 -10.12 -11.38 11.05
CA GLU A 172 -9.78 -12.61 10.31
C GLU A 172 -10.47 -12.70 8.94
N MET A 173 -11.63 -12.05 8.75
CA MET A 173 -12.33 -11.98 7.47
C MET A 173 -11.53 -11.30 6.37
N MET A 174 -10.57 -10.43 6.72
CA MET A 174 -9.65 -9.84 5.74
C MET A 174 -8.81 -10.91 5.02
N SER A 175 -8.57 -12.06 5.66
CA SER A 175 -7.88 -13.21 5.05
C SER A 175 -8.80 -14.12 4.22
N ARG A 176 -10.12 -13.90 4.28
CA ARG A 176 -11.14 -14.68 3.56
C ARG A 176 -11.61 -14.01 2.28
N VAL A 177 -11.20 -12.77 2.03
CA VAL A 177 -11.46 -12.06 0.78
C VAL A 177 -10.15 -11.93 0.01
N THR A 178 -10.13 -12.50 -1.20
CA THR A 178 -8.95 -12.43 -2.05
C THR A 178 -8.55 -10.99 -2.32
N GLY A 179 -7.26 -10.70 -2.24
CA GLY A 179 -6.72 -9.41 -2.63
C GLY A 179 -6.89 -8.25 -1.64
N VAL A 180 -7.51 -8.42 -0.46
CA VAL A 180 -7.55 -7.35 0.55
C VAL A 180 -6.15 -6.89 0.92
N GLY A 181 -5.21 -7.84 1.02
CA GLY A 181 -3.78 -7.53 1.15
C GLY A 181 -3.31 -6.62 0.02
N CYS A 182 -3.31 -7.10 -1.22
CA CYS A 182 -2.79 -6.36 -2.37
C CYS A 182 -3.48 -4.99 -2.60
N ALA A 183 -4.81 -4.91 -2.43
CA ALA A 183 -5.56 -3.66 -2.53
C ALA A 183 -5.14 -2.68 -1.42
N GLY A 184 -4.89 -3.19 -0.21
CA GLY A 184 -4.31 -2.42 0.88
C GLY A 184 -2.96 -1.80 0.53
N THR A 185 -2.17 -2.43 -0.36
CA THR A 185 -0.90 -1.84 -0.81
C THR A 185 -1.12 -0.59 -1.64
N ALA A 186 -2.16 -0.58 -2.48
CA ALA A 186 -2.53 0.62 -3.23
C ALA A 186 -3.04 1.74 -2.31
N LEU A 187 -3.80 1.40 -1.25
CA LEU A 187 -4.17 2.36 -0.21
C LEU A 187 -2.92 3.02 0.39
N LEU A 188 -1.87 2.25 0.73
CA LEU A 188 -0.61 2.83 1.22
C LEU A 188 0.06 3.74 0.17
N GLY A 189 -0.10 3.45 -1.12
CA GLY A 189 0.34 4.33 -2.19
C GLY A 189 -0.34 5.69 -2.22
N ALA A 190 -1.65 5.74 -1.92
CA ALA A 190 -2.36 7.01 -1.79
C ALA A 190 -1.80 7.86 -0.63
N TYR A 191 -1.45 7.22 0.49
CA TYR A 191 -0.80 7.91 1.62
C TYR A 191 0.61 8.40 1.26
N LEU A 192 1.42 7.55 0.62
CA LEU A 192 2.77 7.94 0.20
C LEU A 192 2.79 9.00 -0.91
N ALA A 193 1.73 9.09 -1.72
CA ALA A 193 1.59 10.10 -2.77
C ALA A 193 1.48 11.53 -2.22
N VAL A 194 1.02 11.70 -0.97
CA VAL A 194 0.82 13.02 -0.34
C VAL A 194 1.74 13.25 0.85
N ALA A 195 2.47 12.22 1.30
CA ALA A 195 3.37 12.31 2.45
C ALA A 195 4.75 12.85 2.06
N PRO A 196 5.33 13.78 2.86
CA PRO A 196 6.76 14.10 2.78
C PRO A 196 7.64 12.87 2.98
N LEU A 197 8.87 12.91 2.44
CA LEU A 197 9.84 11.80 2.47
C LEU A 197 10.16 11.34 3.90
N GLU A 198 10.33 12.30 4.80
CA GLU A 198 10.63 12.10 6.22
C GLU A 198 9.46 11.46 7.00
N ASN A 199 8.23 11.57 6.49
CA ASN A 199 7.00 11.11 7.14
C ASN A 199 6.47 9.80 6.56
N ARG A 200 7.26 9.09 5.73
CA ARG A 200 6.82 7.83 5.10
C ARG A 200 6.45 6.75 6.11
N LEU A 201 7.17 6.67 7.23
CA LEU A 201 6.87 5.69 8.29
C LEU A 201 5.46 5.92 8.84
N ASP A 202 5.15 7.16 9.24
CA ASP A 202 3.84 7.54 9.75
C ASP A 202 2.74 7.39 8.70
N ALA A 203 3.02 7.71 7.44
CA ALA A 203 2.06 7.55 6.35
C ALA A 203 1.67 6.08 6.15
N VAL A 204 2.65 5.17 6.20
CA VAL A 204 2.40 3.73 6.14
C VAL A 204 1.64 3.24 7.36
N THR A 205 2.02 3.69 8.55
CA THR A 205 1.29 3.38 9.79
C THR A 205 -0.16 3.87 9.75
N ALA A 206 -0.41 5.09 9.27
CA ALA A 206 -1.76 5.67 9.16
C ALA A 206 -2.63 4.87 8.19
N GLY A 207 -2.11 4.53 7.00
CA GLY A 207 -2.85 3.72 6.02
C GLY A 207 -3.16 2.31 6.51
N LEU A 208 -2.22 1.64 7.19
CA LEU A 208 -2.49 0.32 7.81
C LEU A 208 -3.50 0.43 8.96
N SER A 209 -3.45 1.51 9.75
CA SER A 209 -4.40 1.78 10.82
C SER A 209 -5.82 1.97 10.29
N LEU A 210 -5.98 2.72 9.20
CA LEU A 210 -7.25 2.85 8.49
C LEU A 210 -7.76 1.48 8.04
N LEU A 211 -6.91 0.71 7.35
CA LEU A 211 -7.31 -0.60 6.81
C LEU A 211 -7.73 -1.58 7.90
N LYS A 212 -7.00 -1.63 9.03
CA LYS A 212 -7.35 -2.46 10.19
C LYS A 212 -8.65 -1.99 10.85
N SER A 213 -8.80 -0.69 11.09
CA SER A 213 -10.02 -0.14 11.70
C SER A 213 -11.26 -0.40 10.82
N ALA A 214 -11.15 -0.18 9.52
CA ALA A 214 -12.21 -0.50 8.57
C ALA A 214 -12.54 -1.99 8.55
N GLY A 215 -11.52 -2.86 8.60
CA GLY A 215 -11.71 -4.32 8.70
C GLY A 215 -12.48 -4.76 9.94
N GLU A 216 -12.22 -4.14 11.10
CA GLU A 216 -12.96 -4.43 12.34
C GLU A 216 -14.42 -3.98 12.26
N LYS A 217 -14.68 -2.78 11.71
CA LYS A 217 -16.05 -2.27 11.57
C LYS A 217 -16.83 -3.07 10.54
N ALA A 218 -16.22 -3.37 9.39
CA ALA A 218 -16.84 -4.16 8.33
C ALA A 218 -17.24 -5.54 8.82
N ALA A 219 -16.42 -6.19 9.65
CA ALA A 219 -16.72 -7.49 10.23
C ALA A 219 -18.01 -7.50 11.05
N ARG A 220 -18.34 -6.41 11.77
CA ARG A 220 -19.57 -6.30 12.56
C ARG A 220 -20.83 -6.18 11.70
N LEU A 221 -20.67 -5.73 10.46
CA LEU A 221 -21.77 -5.52 9.50
C LEU A 221 -21.94 -6.68 8.53
N SER A 222 -21.06 -7.69 8.60
CA SER A 222 -20.94 -8.72 7.58
C SER A 222 -21.42 -10.08 8.06
N ASN A 223 -22.13 -10.78 7.19
CA ASN A 223 -22.57 -12.16 7.41
C ASN A 223 -21.62 -13.20 6.78
N GLY A 224 -20.59 -12.77 6.04
CA GLY A 224 -19.63 -13.64 5.38
C GLY A 224 -18.66 -12.85 4.47
N PRO A 225 -17.75 -13.53 3.76
CA PRO A 225 -16.69 -12.87 2.98
C PRO A 225 -17.23 -12.01 1.83
N GLY A 226 -18.36 -12.39 1.22
CA GLY A 226 -18.99 -11.61 0.16
C GLY A 226 -19.48 -10.24 0.64
N THR A 227 -20.25 -10.21 1.73
CA THR A 227 -20.72 -8.96 2.35
C THR A 227 -19.57 -8.18 2.98
N PHE A 228 -18.58 -8.88 3.55
CA PHE A 228 -17.36 -8.25 4.08
C PHE A 228 -16.57 -7.45 3.05
N ALA A 229 -16.43 -7.96 1.82
CA ALA A 229 -15.72 -7.23 0.78
C ALA A 229 -16.37 -5.87 0.48
N ALA A 230 -17.70 -5.84 0.40
CA ALA A 230 -18.46 -4.60 0.20
C ALA A 230 -18.38 -3.69 1.44
N SER A 231 -18.67 -4.23 2.64
CA SER A 231 -18.62 -3.46 3.88
C SER A 231 -17.23 -2.89 4.18
N LEU A 232 -16.14 -3.56 3.77
CA LEU A 232 -14.80 -3.02 3.93
C LEU A 232 -14.59 -1.75 3.10
N LEU A 233 -15.05 -1.73 1.85
CA LEU A 233 -14.97 -0.55 0.99
C LEU A 233 -15.82 0.59 1.54
N ASP A 234 -17.03 0.27 2.01
CA ASP A 234 -17.93 1.25 2.62
C ASP A 234 -17.30 1.86 3.89
N GLU A 235 -16.74 1.04 4.78
CA GLU A 235 -16.10 1.52 6.01
C GLU A 235 -14.86 2.37 5.75
N ILE A 236 -14.04 2.02 4.76
CA ILE A 236 -12.93 2.88 4.32
C ILE A 236 -13.48 4.24 3.88
N PHE A 237 -14.50 4.25 3.03
CA PHE A 237 -15.11 5.48 2.55
C PHE A 237 -15.71 6.31 3.70
N GLN A 238 -16.47 5.70 4.61
CA GLN A 238 -17.12 6.39 5.73
C GLN A 238 -16.09 7.01 6.68
N ILE A 239 -15.03 6.28 7.05
CA ILE A 239 -13.95 6.83 7.90
C ILE A 239 -13.32 8.06 7.24
N CYS A 240 -13.07 8.00 5.93
CA CYS A 240 -12.52 9.13 5.18
C CYS A 240 -13.48 10.34 5.17
N GLN A 241 -14.79 10.11 5.00
CA GLN A 241 -15.80 11.18 5.02
C GLN A 241 -15.97 11.82 6.40
N SER A 242 -16.04 11.02 7.46
CA SER A 242 -16.16 11.54 8.83
C SER A 242 -15.00 12.46 9.19
N ASN A 243 -13.78 12.09 8.80
CA ASN A 243 -12.60 12.91 9.03
C ASN A 243 -12.67 14.29 8.36
N LEU A 244 -13.24 14.36 7.15
CA LEU A 244 -13.42 15.62 6.44
C LEU A 244 -14.47 16.51 7.10
N GLN A 245 -15.54 15.93 7.64
CA GLN A 245 -16.60 16.69 8.30
C GLN A 245 -16.11 17.33 9.59
N GLU A 246 -15.38 16.59 10.43
CA GLU A 246 -14.77 17.10 11.66
C GLU A 246 -13.78 18.26 11.42
N ARG A 247 -13.18 18.33 10.22
CA ARG A 247 -12.30 19.44 9.80
C ARG A 247 -13.02 20.68 9.33
N LYS A 248 -14.26 20.56 8.83
CA LYS A 248 -15.09 21.73 8.46
C LYS A 248 -15.72 22.41 9.67
N GLU A 249 -15.85 21.68 10.77
CA GLU A 249 -16.50 22.13 12.01
C GLU A 249 -15.52 22.74 13.04
N LYS A 250 -14.20 22.67 12.78
CA LYS A 250 -13.13 23.30 13.57
C LYS A 250 -12.65 24.58 12.91
#